data_AF-A0A6A4H6N6-F1
#
_entry.id   AF-A0A6A4H6N6-F1
#
_cell.length_a   1.000
_cell.length_b   1.000
_cell.length_c   1.000
_cell.angle_alpha   90.00
_cell.angle_beta   90.00
_cell.angle_gamma   90.00
#
_symmetry.space_group_name_H-M   'P 1'
#
loop_
_entity.id
_entity.type
_entity.pdbx_description
1 polymer ?
#
loop_
_entity_poly.entity_id
_entity_poly.type
_entity_poly.pdbx_seq_one_letter_code
_entity_poly.pdbx_strand_id
1 'polypeptide(L)'
;MFSLLPTLVFLVSGLAPVLGQECADTSDLVPFWRAFNGAVTDHFYTTNVTEMENVAIAQDGYKLEGVSAFIWTTQQPGTTPLYRLYNQKADDHFYTMSSDELPEMQAAGWTNDTTPIAGYVYPFSVCGASPMYRMFNPTAVDHFYTMNIAEGEAASPSWVNQGIAGYVVLPSVNGSVVLNSSPTPFLAPVSATTSSCATTTDAVPLLRTYSSIGTDHFYTTNATEMNDVAIALDAYSFEGDATFLWATQETNTVPLYRMFNQNVTDHFYTIDANEVNEALGGGYAFDTSTHIAGYVYPYSICGASPIYRLYSSSASDHFYTMSYTESLSASGYVIEGIAGFALLPSVNGAAQTATAGASPFFLPVSLTPSATSVSLTLESALVTTAKPSMVTVPSGPTAFPGTIASPVTTSSGSSLPNSNGATAQAVASYYGVCCVAALIGALAFY
;
A
#
# COMPACT_ATOMS: atom_id res chain seq x y z
N MET A 1 34.49 45.60 -38.16
CA MET A 1 34.67 44.14 -38.24
C MET A 1 34.81 43.65 -36.81
N PHE A 2 33.98 42.69 -36.42
CA PHE A 2 33.49 42.46 -35.06
C PHE A 2 34.56 42.09 -34.02
N SER A 3 34.39 42.66 -32.82
CA SER A 3 35.03 42.27 -31.55
C SER A 3 34.31 41.04 -30.99
N LEU A 4 35.06 40.00 -30.62
CA LEU A 4 34.57 38.85 -29.85
C LEU A 4 35.45 38.70 -28.61
N LEU A 5 34.95 39.18 -27.47
CA LEU A 5 35.40 38.74 -26.16
C LEU A 5 34.69 37.42 -25.82
N PRO A 6 35.38 36.43 -25.20
CA PRO A 6 34.71 35.26 -24.66
C PRO A 6 33.98 35.67 -23.37
N THR A 7 32.65 35.64 -23.41
CA THR A 7 31.82 35.76 -22.21
C THR A 7 31.97 34.47 -21.41
N LEU A 8 32.71 34.53 -20.31
CA LEU A 8 32.76 33.52 -19.29
C LEU A 8 31.38 33.45 -18.61
N VAL A 9 30.52 32.56 -19.10
CA VAL A 9 29.28 32.19 -18.42
C VAL A 9 29.70 31.33 -17.23
N PHE A 10 29.76 31.92 -16.05
CA PHE A 10 29.65 31.14 -14.82
C PHE A 10 28.23 30.57 -14.80
N LEU A 11 28.08 29.34 -15.29
CA LEU A 11 27.01 28.47 -14.81
C LEU A 11 27.30 28.25 -13.34
N VAL A 12 26.71 29.08 -12.48
CA VAL A 12 26.38 28.64 -11.13
C VAL A 12 25.33 27.57 -11.35
N SER A 13 25.78 26.33 -11.56
CA SER A 13 24.95 25.18 -11.24
C SER A 13 24.51 25.41 -9.80
N GLY A 14 23.25 25.80 -9.64
CA GLY A 14 22.60 25.78 -8.36
C GLY A 14 22.71 24.34 -7.88
N LEU A 15 23.70 24.09 -7.02
CA LEU A 15 23.60 23.06 -6.02
C LEU A 15 22.35 23.45 -5.24
N ALA A 16 21.20 22.95 -5.68
CA ALA A 16 20.05 22.84 -4.81
C ALA A 16 20.61 22.10 -3.58
N PRO A 17 20.58 22.69 -2.39
CA PRO A 17 20.81 21.88 -1.21
C PRO A 17 19.86 20.68 -1.33
N VAL A 18 20.36 19.50 -1.00
CA VAL A 18 19.53 18.34 -0.70
C VAL A 18 18.68 18.76 0.48
N LEU A 19 17.58 19.48 0.23
CA LEU A 19 16.60 19.82 1.23
C LEU A 19 15.86 18.52 1.43
N GLY A 20 16.08 17.88 2.59
CA GLY A 20 15.10 16.94 3.09
C GLY A 20 13.74 17.65 3.04
N GLN A 21 12.75 17.00 2.44
CA GLN A 21 11.39 17.52 2.34
C GLN A 21 10.95 17.98 3.74
N GLU A 22 10.86 19.30 3.96
CA GLU A 22 10.37 19.83 5.23
C GLU A 22 8.85 19.60 5.31
N CYS A 23 8.39 19.17 6.48
CA CYS A 23 6.98 18.99 6.74
C CYS A 23 6.24 20.33 6.66
N ALA A 24 5.02 20.32 6.12
CA ALA A 24 4.08 21.43 6.11
C ALA A 24 3.89 22.03 7.51
N ASP A 25 3.77 23.36 7.56
CA ASP A 25 3.59 24.09 8.81
C ASP A 25 2.21 23.79 9.41
N THR A 26 2.20 23.07 10.53
CA THR A 26 0.97 22.69 11.22
C THR A 26 0.23 23.88 11.85
N SER A 27 0.85 25.06 11.97
CA SER A 27 0.20 26.26 12.54
C SER A 27 -0.86 26.87 11.61
N ASP A 28 -0.83 26.55 10.32
CA ASP A 28 -1.78 26.99 9.29
C ASP A 28 -2.98 26.03 9.10
N LEU A 29 -3.05 24.97 9.91
CA LEU A 29 -4.14 23.99 9.84
C LEU A 29 -5.46 24.61 10.32
N VAL A 30 -6.52 24.36 9.56
CA VAL A 30 -7.89 24.74 9.92
C VAL A 30 -8.80 23.51 10.01
N PRO A 31 -9.92 23.59 10.76
CA PRO A 31 -10.85 22.48 10.83
C PRO A 31 -11.54 22.24 9.48
N PHE A 32 -11.62 20.97 9.08
CA PHE A 32 -12.46 20.49 7.99
C PHE A 32 -13.76 19.97 8.58
N TRP A 33 -14.79 20.80 8.50
CA TRP A 33 -16.08 20.57 9.15
C TRP A 33 -16.93 19.62 8.32
N ARG A 34 -17.68 18.74 8.99
CA ARG A 34 -18.67 17.82 8.42
C ARG A 34 -20.08 18.23 8.84
N ALA A 35 -21.01 18.18 7.90
CA ALA A 35 -22.44 18.31 8.17
C ALA A 35 -23.23 17.32 7.32
N PHE A 36 -24.41 16.93 7.80
CA PHE A 36 -25.26 15.94 7.13
C PHE A 36 -26.67 16.47 6.89
N ASN A 37 -27.21 16.23 5.70
CA ASN A 37 -28.59 16.54 5.35
C ASN A 37 -29.40 15.27 5.07
N GLY A 38 -30.17 14.81 6.06
CA GLY A 38 -31.01 13.62 5.92
C GLY A 38 -32.22 13.75 4.99
N ALA A 39 -32.51 14.93 4.44
CA ALA A 39 -33.60 15.09 3.46
C ALA A 39 -33.15 14.69 2.04
N VAL A 40 -31.88 14.93 1.70
CA VAL A 40 -31.27 14.56 0.41
C VAL A 40 -30.26 13.41 0.54
N THR A 41 -29.89 13.06 1.78
CA THR A 41 -28.88 12.05 2.11
C THR A 41 -27.51 12.40 1.55
N ASP A 42 -26.95 13.51 2.05
CA ASP A 42 -25.63 14.00 1.65
C ASP A 42 -24.80 14.42 2.86
N HIS A 43 -23.51 14.07 2.84
CA HIS A 43 -22.49 14.64 3.71
C HIS A 43 -21.71 15.75 3.00
N PHE A 44 -21.78 16.94 3.59
CA PHE A 44 -21.06 18.11 3.12
C PHE A 44 -19.87 18.44 4.00
N TYR A 45 -18.75 18.80 3.36
CA TYR A 45 -17.52 19.21 4.03
C TYR A 45 -16.94 20.53 3.51
N THR A 46 -16.46 21.35 4.44
CA THR A 46 -15.79 22.61 4.11
C THR A 46 -14.86 23.09 5.22
N THR A 47 -13.82 23.84 4.84
CA THR A 47 -12.98 24.63 5.75
C THR A 47 -13.53 26.04 5.98
N ASN A 48 -14.50 26.47 5.18
CA ASN A 48 -15.08 27.81 5.26
C ASN A 48 -16.27 27.82 6.24
N VAL A 49 -16.04 28.40 7.42
CA VAL A 49 -17.07 28.57 8.46
C VAL A 49 -18.29 29.34 7.95
N THR A 50 -18.10 30.32 7.06
CA THR A 50 -19.22 31.10 6.50
C THR A 50 -20.08 30.23 5.58
N GLU A 51 -19.47 29.35 4.79
CA GLU A 51 -20.18 28.39 3.94
C GLU A 51 -20.95 27.37 4.81
N MET A 52 -20.29 26.83 5.84
CA MET A 52 -20.93 25.91 6.77
C MET A 52 -22.14 26.52 7.48
N GLU A 53 -21.97 27.68 8.12
CA GLU A 53 -23.02 28.31 8.93
C GLU A 53 -24.14 28.92 8.09
N ASN A 54 -23.79 29.71 7.07
CA ASN A 54 -24.77 30.54 6.38
C ASN A 54 -25.37 29.88 5.14
N VAL A 55 -24.71 28.88 4.56
CA VAL A 55 -25.20 28.20 3.36
C VAL A 55 -25.69 26.81 3.75
N ALA A 56 -24.79 25.91 4.15
CA ALA A 56 -25.17 24.52 4.44
C ALA A 56 -26.21 24.41 5.56
N ILE A 57 -25.98 25.03 6.72
CA ILE A 57 -26.89 24.91 7.86
C ILE A 57 -28.13 25.80 7.70
N ALA A 58 -27.94 27.10 7.41
CA ALA A 58 -29.03 28.07 7.42
C ALA A 58 -29.95 28.01 6.19
N GLN A 59 -29.44 27.62 5.02
CA GLN A 59 -30.20 27.63 3.76
C GLN A 59 -30.55 26.22 3.28
N ASP A 60 -29.59 25.30 3.32
CA ASP A 60 -29.74 24.00 2.65
C ASP A 60 -30.20 22.88 3.59
N GLY A 61 -30.26 23.14 4.90
CA GLY A 61 -30.85 22.22 5.90
C GLY A 61 -29.89 21.17 6.46
N TYR A 62 -28.58 21.33 6.25
CA TYR A 62 -27.57 20.47 6.85
C TYR A 62 -27.51 20.65 8.37
N LYS A 63 -27.15 19.57 9.06
CA LYS A 63 -26.89 19.58 10.51
C LYS A 63 -25.41 19.36 10.74
N LEU A 64 -24.78 20.26 11.50
CA LEU A 64 -23.37 20.15 11.85
C LEU A 64 -23.10 18.88 12.65
N GLU A 65 -22.13 18.09 12.20
CA GLU A 65 -21.68 16.88 12.91
C GLU A 65 -20.33 17.08 13.61
N GLY A 66 -19.59 18.13 13.24
CA GLY A 66 -18.37 18.57 13.92
C GLY A 66 -17.17 18.65 13.00
N VAL A 67 -15.98 18.58 13.58
CA VAL A 67 -14.71 18.60 12.85
C VAL A 67 -14.33 17.16 12.50
N SER A 68 -14.16 16.87 11.21
CA SER A 68 -13.74 15.53 10.74
C SER A 68 -12.21 15.40 10.70
N ALA A 69 -11.51 16.47 10.31
CA ALA A 69 -10.06 16.50 10.17
C ALA A 69 -9.52 17.94 10.29
N PHE A 70 -8.20 18.11 10.25
CA PHE A 70 -7.56 19.40 9.98
C PHE A 70 -6.78 19.32 8.69
N ILE A 71 -6.97 20.32 7.83
CA ILE A 71 -6.33 20.43 6.53
C ILE A 71 -5.83 21.87 6.31
N TRP A 72 -4.97 22.07 5.32
CA TRP A 72 -4.50 23.41 4.97
C TRP A 72 -5.43 24.08 3.96
N THR A 73 -5.60 25.40 4.06
CA THR A 73 -6.35 26.19 3.05
C THR A 73 -5.47 26.67 1.90
N THR A 74 -4.15 26.53 2.04
CA THR A 74 -3.14 26.92 1.04
C THR A 74 -2.17 25.77 0.80
N GLN A 75 -1.60 25.73 -0.41
CA GLN A 75 -0.60 24.73 -0.78
C GLN A 75 0.62 24.81 0.14
N GLN A 76 0.95 23.70 0.80
CA GLN A 76 2.14 23.56 1.65
C GLN A 76 3.14 22.56 1.05
N PRO A 77 4.41 22.53 1.52
CA PRO A 77 5.38 21.53 1.10
C PRO A 77 4.84 20.10 1.24
N GLY A 78 4.90 19.34 0.14
CA GLY A 78 4.51 17.93 0.11
C GLY A 78 3.01 17.64 0.14
N THR A 79 2.15 18.67 0.13
CA THR A 79 0.70 18.49 0.09
C THR A 79 0.18 18.48 -1.36
N THR A 80 -1.04 17.98 -1.56
CA THR A 80 -1.79 17.98 -2.82
C THR A 80 -3.18 18.58 -2.58
N PRO A 81 -3.80 19.25 -3.56
CA PRO A 81 -5.19 19.71 -3.43
C PRO A 81 -6.16 18.55 -3.21
N LEU A 82 -7.09 18.75 -2.27
CA LEU A 82 -8.28 17.93 -2.11
C LEU A 82 -9.42 18.57 -2.92
N TYR A 83 -9.71 17.98 -4.07
CA TYR A 83 -10.77 18.45 -4.97
C TYR A 83 -12.14 18.13 -4.39
N ARG A 84 -13.10 19.06 -4.58
CA ARG A 84 -14.52 18.90 -4.24
C ARG A 84 -15.35 18.93 -5.52
N LEU A 85 -16.05 17.83 -5.78
CA LEU A 85 -17.01 17.69 -6.85
C LEU A 85 -18.43 17.56 -6.29
N TYR A 86 -19.40 17.95 -7.09
CA TYR A 86 -20.82 17.81 -6.79
C TYR A 86 -21.54 17.16 -7.97
N ASN A 87 -22.47 16.25 -7.67
CA ASN A 87 -23.36 15.63 -8.63
C ASN A 87 -24.80 16.04 -8.35
N GLN A 88 -25.31 17.00 -9.14
CA GLN A 88 -26.67 17.52 -9.00
C GLN A 88 -27.79 16.47 -9.16
N LYS A 89 -27.52 15.33 -9.81
CA LYS A 89 -28.54 14.27 -9.97
C LYS A 89 -28.63 13.37 -8.75
N ALA A 90 -27.51 13.17 -8.06
CA ALA A 90 -27.41 12.34 -6.87
C ALA A 90 -27.59 13.16 -5.59
N ASP A 91 -27.46 14.50 -5.67
CA ASP A 91 -27.33 15.39 -4.52
C ASP A 91 -26.16 14.99 -3.61
N ASP A 92 -25.06 14.52 -4.19
CA ASP A 92 -23.90 13.96 -3.45
C ASP A 92 -22.63 14.79 -3.71
N HIS A 93 -21.78 14.91 -2.68
CA HIS A 93 -20.45 15.51 -2.76
C HIS A 93 -19.34 14.47 -2.74
N PHE A 94 -18.36 14.66 -3.63
CA PHE A 94 -17.21 13.78 -3.74
C PHE A 94 -15.90 14.54 -3.56
N TYR A 95 -15.04 13.99 -2.70
CA TYR A 95 -13.73 14.54 -2.37
C TYR A 95 -12.64 13.56 -2.76
N THR A 96 -11.64 14.07 -3.50
CA THR A 96 -10.49 13.28 -3.94
C THR A 96 -9.24 14.14 -4.08
N MET A 97 -8.10 13.56 -3.74
CA MET A 97 -6.79 14.14 -4.03
C MET A 97 -6.15 13.54 -5.30
N SER A 98 -6.76 12.49 -5.87
CA SER A 98 -6.21 11.80 -7.03
C SER A 98 -6.45 12.63 -8.28
N SER A 99 -5.35 13.01 -8.94
CA SER A 99 -5.40 13.70 -10.23
C SER A 99 -5.94 12.82 -11.35
N ASP A 100 -5.93 11.50 -11.15
CA ASP A 100 -6.38 10.52 -12.13
C ASP A 100 -7.88 10.17 -11.92
N GLU A 101 -8.34 10.14 -10.67
CA GLU A 101 -9.76 9.94 -10.33
C GLU A 101 -10.61 11.16 -10.72
N LEU A 102 -10.06 12.37 -10.62
CA LEU A 102 -10.76 13.61 -10.96
C LEU A 102 -11.36 13.61 -12.39
N PRO A 103 -10.60 13.37 -13.48
CA PRO A 103 -11.15 13.33 -14.83
C PRO A 103 -12.12 12.15 -15.04
N GLU A 104 -11.93 11.02 -14.35
CA GLU A 104 -12.86 9.89 -14.41
C GLU A 104 -14.23 10.25 -13.81
N MET A 105 -14.23 10.91 -12.65
CA MET A 105 -15.46 11.40 -12.03
C MET A 105 -16.15 12.45 -12.89
N GLN A 106 -15.38 13.36 -13.51
CA GLN A 106 -15.94 14.33 -14.46
C GLN A 106 -16.58 13.64 -15.67
N ALA A 107 -15.95 12.59 -16.21
CA ALA A 107 -16.52 11.78 -17.29
C ALA A 107 -17.79 11.02 -16.84
N ALA A 108 -17.88 10.67 -15.56
CA ALA A 108 -19.06 10.05 -14.93
C ALA A 108 -20.20 11.04 -14.61
N GLY A 109 -20.04 12.33 -14.97
CA GLY A 109 -21.08 13.36 -14.83
C GLY A 109 -21.01 14.19 -13.55
N TRP A 110 -19.91 14.08 -12.80
CA TRP A 110 -19.61 14.97 -11.68
C TRP A 110 -19.07 16.30 -12.19
N THR A 111 -19.35 17.38 -11.47
CA THR A 111 -18.83 18.71 -11.80
C THR A 111 -18.03 19.26 -10.65
N ASN A 112 -16.97 20.03 -10.96
CA ASN A 112 -16.30 20.84 -9.95
C ASN A 112 -17.33 21.70 -9.23
N ASP A 113 -17.34 21.63 -7.90
CA ASP A 113 -18.21 22.49 -7.12
C ASP A 113 -17.73 23.96 -7.17
N THR A 114 -18.57 24.88 -6.71
CA THR A 114 -18.33 26.33 -6.63
C THR A 114 -17.01 26.66 -5.94
N THR A 115 -16.62 25.89 -4.93
CA THR A 115 -15.30 25.92 -4.31
C THR A 115 -14.58 24.58 -4.61
N PRO A 116 -13.89 24.47 -5.76
CA PRO A 116 -13.42 23.17 -6.27
C PRO A 116 -12.22 22.59 -5.51
N ILE A 117 -11.56 23.38 -4.65
CA ILE A 117 -10.49 22.93 -3.76
C ILE A 117 -11.01 23.10 -2.33
N ALA A 118 -11.32 21.99 -1.66
CA ALA A 118 -11.76 21.99 -0.27
C ALA A 118 -10.62 22.34 0.71
N GLY A 119 -9.38 22.05 0.30
CA GLY A 119 -8.15 22.35 1.00
C GLY A 119 -6.98 21.54 0.43
N TYR A 120 -5.92 21.37 1.22
CA TYR A 120 -4.72 20.64 0.86
C TYR A 120 -4.41 19.59 1.93
N VAL A 121 -4.02 18.39 1.48
CA VAL A 121 -3.75 17.22 2.32
C VAL A 121 -2.44 16.57 1.88
N TYR A 122 -1.83 15.73 2.72
CA TYR A 122 -0.72 14.91 2.23
C TYR A 122 -1.23 13.76 1.35
N PRO A 123 -0.50 13.40 0.29
CA PRO A 123 -0.82 12.24 -0.53
C PRO A 123 -0.45 10.91 0.14
N PHE A 124 0.41 10.92 1.16
CA PHE A 124 0.89 9.73 1.87
C PHE A 124 0.99 9.98 3.38
N SER A 125 1.14 8.90 4.16
CA SER A 125 1.37 8.96 5.61
C SER A 125 2.79 9.45 5.91
N VAL A 126 3.01 10.75 5.74
CA VAL A 126 4.27 11.46 6.02
C VAL A 126 4.02 12.54 7.07
N CYS A 127 5.08 13.00 7.74
CA CYS A 127 4.99 14.13 8.67
C CYS A 127 3.93 14.00 9.78
N GLY A 128 3.62 12.76 10.20
CA GLY A 128 2.61 12.48 11.22
C GLY A 128 1.15 12.53 10.72
N ALA A 129 0.94 12.73 9.42
CA ALA A 129 -0.38 12.67 8.81
C ALA A 129 -0.97 11.26 8.89
N SER A 130 -2.27 11.17 9.11
CA SER A 130 -3.02 9.93 9.25
C SER A 130 -4.11 9.85 8.17
N PRO A 131 -4.49 8.65 7.74
CA PRO A 131 -5.48 8.48 6.68
C PRO A 131 -6.85 9.07 7.04
N MET A 132 -7.49 9.68 6.04
CA MET A 132 -8.91 10.00 5.99
C MET A 132 -9.58 9.01 5.05
N TYR A 133 -10.46 8.17 5.58
CA TYR A 133 -11.15 7.11 4.86
C TYR A 133 -12.37 7.65 4.12
N ARG A 134 -12.67 7.09 2.95
CA ARG A 134 -13.89 7.33 2.18
C ARG A 134 -14.84 6.14 2.30
N MET A 135 -16.03 6.38 2.83
CA MET A 135 -17.10 5.40 2.94
C MET A 135 -18.19 5.75 1.95
N PHE A 136 -18.71 4.76 1.23
CA PHE A 136 -19.75 4.96 0.22
C PHE A 136 -20.96 4.07 0.48
N ASN A 137 -22.15 4.65 0.46
CA ASN A 137 -23.39 3.90 0.48
C ASN A 137 -23.97 3.77 -0.94
N PRO A 138 -23.88 2.61 -1.60
CA PRO A 138 -24.39 2.44 -2.96
C PRO A 138 -25.93 2.50 -3.06
N THR A 139 -26.64 2.31 -1.95
CA THR A 139 -28.11 2.36 -1.93
C THR A 139 -28.62 3.79 -1.74
N ALA A 140 -28.00 4.52 -0.82
CA ALA A 140 -28.34 5.91 -0.53
C ALA A 140 -27.71 6.90 -1.52
N VAL A 141 -26.61 6.49 -2.17
CA VAL A 141 -25.75 7.33 -3.02
C VAL A 141 -25.23 8.54 -2.25
N ASP A 142 -24.38 8.24 -1.25
CA ASP A 142 -23.78 9.23 -0.36
C ASP A 142 -22.36 8.78 0.00
N HIS A 143 -21.44 9.74 0.13
CA HIS A 143 -20.09 9.51 0.62
C HIS A 143 -19.86 10.22 1.95
N PHE A 144 -19.32 9.52 2.95
CA PHE A 144 -18.75 10.18 4.12
C PHE A 144 -17.27 9.88 4.30
N TYR A 145 -16.58 10.87 4.83
CA TYR A 145 -15.15 10.90 5.11
C TYR A 145 -14.89 10.97 6.60
N THR A 146 -14.06 10.05 7.09
CA THR A 146 -13.74 9.94 8.52
C THR A 146 -12.29 9.58 8.75
N MET A 147 -11.71 10.07 9.83
CA MET A 147 -10.43 9.56 10.36
C MET A 147 -10.64 8.40 11.36
N ASN A 148 -11.88 8.16 11.79
CA ASN A 148 -12.23 7.10 12.72
C ASN A 148 -12.69 5.87 11.95
N ILE A 149 -11.78 4.92 11.74
CA ILE A 149 -12.13 3.70 11.02
C ILE A 149 -13.22 2.87 11.71
N ALA A 150 -13.31 2.91 13.04
CA ALA A 150 -14.38 2.21 13.76
C ALA A 150 -15.76 2.81 13.47
N GLU A 151 -15.85 4.10 13.09
CA GLU A 151 -17.08 4.70 12.57
C GLU A 151 -17.44 4.10 11.21
N GLY A 152 -16.47 3.97 10.31
CA GLY A 152 -16.66 3.33 8.99
C GLY A 152 -17.07 1.86 9.10
N GLU A 153 -16.38 1.09 9.95
CA GLU A 153 -16.71 -0.33 10.19
C GLU A 153 -18.09 -0.50 10.84
N ALA A 154 -18.46 0.36 11.80
CA ALA A 154 -19.78 0.32 12.40
C ALA A 154 -20.92 0.64 11.41
N ALA A 155 -20.61 1.32 10.31
CA ALA A 155 -21.55 1.62 9.24
C ALA A 155 -21.70 0.44 8.23
N SER A 156 -20.79 -0.53 8.26
CA SER A 156 -20.87 -1.73 7.42
C SER A 156 -22.04 -2.65 7.85
N PRO A 157 -22.68 -3.41 6.93
CA PRO A 157 -22.29 -3.62 5.54
C PRO A 157 -22.93 -2.63 4.54
N SER A 158 -23.78 -1.70 4.98
CA SER A 158 -24.46 -0.76 4.08
C SER A 158 -23.53 0.30 3.49
N TRP A 159 -22.42 0.56 4.17
CA TRP A 159 -21.35 1.45 3.72
C TRP A 159 -20.12 0.63 3.34
N VAL A 160 -19.63 0.85 2.13
CA VAL A 160 -18.43 0.21 1.58
C VAL A 160 -17.25 1.14 1.78
N ASN A 161 -16.18 0.63 2.39
CA ASN A 161 -14.91 1.36 2.46
C ASN A 161 -14.28 1.39 1.06
N GLN A 162 -14.06 2.58 0.53
CA GLN A 162 -13.46 2.84 -0.79
C GLN A 162 -12.00 3.27 -0.69
N GLY A 163 -11.36 3.08 0.46
CA GLY A 163 -9.95 3.38 0.68
C GLY A 163 -9.71 4.78 1.26
N ILE A 164 -8.53 5.31 0.98
CA ILE A 164 -8.00 6.54 1.59
C ILE A 164 -8.21 7.72 0.63
N ALA A 165 -8.95 8.73 1.06
CA ALA A 165 -9.16 9.96 0.31
C ALA A 165 -8.03 10.99 0.46
N GLY A 166 -7.17 10.80 1.46
CA GLY A 166 -5.95 11.56 1.69
C GLY A 166 -5.41 11.40 3.09
N TYR A 167 -4.26 11.99 3.37
CA TYR A 167 -3.62 11.94 4.68
C TYR A 167 -3.66 13.32 5.33
N VAL A 168 -4.35 13.41 6.45
CA VAL A 168 -4.70 14.66 7.12
C VAL A 168 -4.17 14.66 8.53
N VAL A 169 -4.16 15.83 9.18
CA VAL A 169 -3.60 15.98 10.51
C VAL A 169 -4.73 15.99 11.54
N LEU A 170 -4.57 15.22 12.61
CA LEU A 170 -5.44 15.31 13.78
C LEU A 170 -4.97 16.45 14.68
N PRO A 171 -5.88 17.13 15.40
CA PRO A 171 -5.47 18.02 16.47
C PRO A 171 -4.79 17.18 17.56
N SER A 172 -3.85 17.77 18.31
CA SER A 172 -3.39 17.10 19.53
C SER A 172 -4.56 16.88 20.50
N VAL A 173 -4.39 15.96 21.45
CA VAL A 173 -5.36 15.59 22.51
C VAL A 173 -6.04 16.76 23.24
N ASN A 174 -5.52 17.99 23.14
CA ASN A 174 -6.09 19.20 23.75
C ASN A 174 -6.62 20.24 22.74
N GLY A 175 -6.84 19.88 21.47
CA GLY A 175 -7.34 20.83 20.46
C GLY A 175 -6.35 21.95 20.08
N SER A 176 -5.07 21.82 20.46
CA SER A 176 -3.99 22.72 20.07
C SER A 176 -3.04 22.04 19.09
N VAL A 177 -2.50 22.82 18.15
CA VAL A 177 -1.45 22.39 17.24
C VAL A 177 -0.19 22.01 18.03
N VAL A 178 0.32 20.78 17.86
CA VAL A 178 1.63 20.39 18.40
C VAL A 178 2.70 20.86 17.43
N LEU A 179 3.41 21.91 17.82
CA LEU A 179 4.60 22.35 17.14
C LEU A 179 5.74 21.36 17.42
N ASN A 180 6.12 20.64 16.36
CA ASN A 180 7.46 20.17 16.05
C ASN A 180 8.28 19.51 17.19
N SER A 181 8.32 18.17 17.20
CA SER A 181 9.52 17.36 17.53
C SER A 181 9.25 15.85 17.61
N SER A 182 8.02 15.38 17.43
CA SER A 182 7.76 13.94 17.28
C SER A 182 6.45 13.70 16.53
N PRO A 183 6.49 13.26 15.25
CA PRO A 183 5.31 12.79 14.55
C PRO A 183 4.94 11.43 15.15
N THR A 184 4.31 11.43 16.32
CA THR A 184 3.55 10.27 16.75
C THR A 184 2.21 10.36 16.03
N PRO A 185 1.87 9.43 15.12
CA PRO A 185 0.50 9.33 14.63
C PRO A 185 -0.39 9.13 15.86
N PHE A 186 -1.26 10.09 16.12
CA PHE A 186 -2.23 9.96 17.19
C PHE A 186 -3.26 8.93 16.74
N LEU A 187 -3.20 7.74 17.34
CA LEU A 187 -4.34 6.85 17.42
C LEU A 187 -5.42 7.62 18.18
N ALA A 188 -6.54 7.95 17.52
CA ALA A 188 -7.72 8.43 18.23
C ALA A 188 -7.94 7.55 19.47
N PRO A 189 -8.35 8.12 20.63
CA PRO A 189 -8.43 7.35 21.85
C PRO A 189 -9.66 6.46 21.71
N VAL A 190 -9.46 5.26 21.18
CA VAL A 190 -10.46 4.24 21.37
C VAL A 190 -10.38 3.95 22.86
N SER A 191 -11.49 4.17 23.55
CA SER A 191 -11.82 3.38 24.74
C SER A 191 -11.96 1.88 24.39
N ALA A 192 -11.20 1.37 23.42
CA ALA A 192 -11.01 -0.04 23.20
C ALA A 192 -10.08 -0.48 24.31
N THR A 193 -10.68 -1.13 25.29
CA THR A 193 -10.05 -2.21 26.02
C THR A 193 -9.09 -2.95 25.08
N THR A 194 -7.87 -3.18 25.53
CA THR A 194 -6.69 -3.73 24.84
C THR A 194 -6.86 -5.14 24.23
N SER A 195 -8.03 -5.48 23.69
CA SER A 195 -8.45 -6.80 23.21
C SER A 195 -8.75 -6.87 21.71
N SER A 196 -8.40 -5.85 20.92
CA SER A 196 -8.73 -5.78 19.48
C SER A 196 -7.52 -5.73 18.54
N CYS A 197 -6.30 -5.79 19.07
CA CYS A 197 -5.07 -5.80 18.26
C CYS A 197 -4.60 -7.23 18.04
N ALA A 198 -4.19 -7.54 16.80
CA ALA A 198 -3.43 -8.73 16.46
C ALA A 198 -2.21 -8.87 17.36
N THR A 199 -1.96 -10.10 17.85
CA THR A 199 -0.77 -10.39 18.66
C THR A 199 0.46 -10.48 17.76
N THR A 200 1.65 -10.18 18.28
CA THR A 200 2.89 -10.31 17.50
C THR A 200 3.43 -11.74 17.45
N THR A 201 2.69 -12.73 17.96
CA THR A 201 3.17 -14.11 18.12
C THR A 201 3.38 -14.82 16.77
N ASP A 202 2.51 -14.54 15.79
CA ASP A 202 2.57 -15.09 14.43
C ASP A 202 3.21 -14.13 13.42
N ALA A 203 3.91 -13.10 13.93
CA ALA A 203 4.59 -12.14 13.08
C ALA A 203 5.90 -12.74 12.54
N VAL A 204 6.05 -12.77 11.22
CA VAL A 204 7.21 -13.29 10.50
C VAL A 204 7.88 -12.17 9.68
N PRO A 205 9.20 -12.22 9.47
CA PRO A 205 9.88 -11.19 8.68
C PRO A 205 9.43 -11.24 7.22
N LEU A 206 9.20 -10.07 6.63
CA LEU A 206 9.14 -9.90 5.18
C LEU A 206 10.57 -9.70 4.68
N LEU A 207 11.16 -10.77 4.17
CA LEU A 207 12.52 -10.80 3.68
C LEU A 207 12.59 -10.03 2.35
N ARG A 208 13.62 -9.21 2.16
CA ARG A 208 13.86 -8.41 0.95
C ARG A 208 15.12 -8.85 0.22
N THR A 209 15.04 -8.92 -1.10
CA THR A 209 16.16 -9.09 -2.02
C THR A 209 16.05 -8.13 -3.20
N TYR A 210 17.18 -7.84 -3.83
CA TYR A 210 17.25 -7.04 -5.06
C TYR A 210 18.06 -7.74 -6.15
N SER A 211 17.54 -7.73 -7.39
CA SER A 211 18.28 -8.15 -8.57
C SER A 211 18.78 -6.97 -9.39
N SER A 212 20.10 -6.83 -9.53
CA SER A 212 20.68 -5.84 -10.45
C SER A 212 20.62 -6.24 -11.92
N ILE A 213 20.33 -7.51 -12.22
CA ILE A 213 20.19 -8.03 -13.58
C ILE A 213 18.75 -7.84 -14.06
N GLY A 214 17.78 -8.25 -13.25
CA GLY A 214 16.35 -8.06 -13.53
C GLY A 214 15.89 -6.62 -13.28
N THR A 215 16.59 -5.88 -12.42
CA THR A 215 16.14 -4.61 -11.84
C THR A 215 14.79 -4.80 -11.16
N ASP A 216 14.75 -5.69 -10.16
CA ASP A 216 13.53 -6.08 -9.45
C ASP A 216 13.81 -6.24 -7.95
N HIS A 217 12.88 -5.74 -7.13
CA HIS A 217 12.83 -6.09 -5.71
C HIS A 217 11.84 -7.21 -5.43
N PHE A 218 12.35 -8.27 -4.80
CA PHE A 218 11.54 -9.42 -4.40
C PHE A 218 11.38 -9.49 -2.88
N TYR A 219 10.15 -9.80 -2.43
CA TYR A 219 9.77 -9.88 -1.03
C TYR A 219 9.03 -11.19 -0.73
N THR A 220 9.42 -11.85 0.36
CA THR A 220 8.72 -13.06 0.81
C THR A 220 8.84 -13.27 2.32
N THR A 221 7.82 -13.90 2.89
CA THR A 221 7.85 -14.41 4.27
C THR A 221 8.43 -15.83 4.34
N ASN A 222 8.65 -16.47 3.20
CA ASN A 222 9.15 -17.84 3.10
C ASN A 222 10.68 -17.85 2.93
N ALA A 223 11.39 -18.30 3.96
CA ALA A 223 12.85 -18.39 3.94
C ALA A 223 13.40 -19.38 2.90
N THR A 224 12.69 -20.46 2.59
CA THR A 224 13.11 -21.40 1.54
C THR A 224 13.02 -20.73 0.16
N GLU A 225 11.91 -20.03 -0.11
CA GLU A 225 11.75 -19.26 -1.35
C GLU A 225 12.82 -18.17 -1.45
N MET A 226 13.08 -17.45 -0.35
CA MET A 226 14.14 -16.45 -0.28
C MET A 226 15.50 -17.05 -0.63
N ASN A 227 15.83 -18.22 -0.08
CA ASN A 227 17.09 -18.90 -0.38
C ASN A 227 17.17 -19.39 -1.82
N ASP A 228 16.09 -19.96 -2.36
CA ASP A 228 16.08 -20.43 -3.74
C ASP A 228 16.25 -19.26 -4.72
N VAL A 229 15.63 -18.11 -4.43
CA VAL A 229 15.78 -16.88 -5.24
C VAL A 229 17.18 -16.26 -5.07
N ALA A 230 17.65 -16.07 -3.84
CA ALA A 230 18.92 -15.39 -3.54
C ALA A 230 20.17 -16.26 -3.80
N ILE A 231 20.10 -17.56 -3.56
CA ILE A 231 21.24 -18.49 -3.63
C ILE A 231 21.25 -19.29 -4.93
N ALA A 232 20.09 -19.74 -5.44
CA ALA A 232 20.07 -20.68 -6.57
C ALA A 232 19.98 -20.01 -7.95
N LEU A 233 19.51 -18.77 -8.05
CA LEU A 233 19.37 -18.06 -9.33
C LEU A 233 20.51 -17.05 -9.63
N ASP A 234 21.47 -16.87 -8.70
CA ASP A 234 22.66 -15.99 -8.80
C ASP A 234 22.36 -14.53 -9.23
N ALA A 235 21.08 -14.14 -9.18
CA ALA A 235 20.57 -12.88 -9.73
C ALA A 235 20.09 -11.92 -8.64
N TYR A 236 19.81 -12.38 -7.42
CA TYR A 236 19.30 -11.56 -6.32
C TYR A 236 20.27 -11.52 -5.15
N SER A 237 20.44 -10.34 -4.55
CA SER A 237 21.21 -10.11 -3.32
C SER A 237 20.26 -9.88 -2.16
N PHE A 238 20.47 -10.58 -1.04
CA PHE A 238 19.67 -10.41 0.17
C PHE A 238 19.97 -9.08 0.87
N GLU A 239 18.92 -8.34 1.21
CA GLU A 239 19.01 -6.98 1.76
C GLU A 239 18.50 -6.86 3.20
N GLY A 240 17.93 -7.94 3.78
CA GLY A 240 17.44 -7.96 5.16
C GLY A 240 15.92 -8.04 5.28
N ASP A 241 15.40 -7.61 6.43
CA ASP A 241 13.97 -7.70 6.77
C ASP A 241 13.28 -6.35 6.53
N ALA A 242 12.45 -6.25 5.50
CA ALA A 242 11.75 -5.02 5.16
C ALA A 242 10.79 -4.58 6.28
N THR A 243 10.08 -5.55 6.87
CA THR A 243 9.10 -5.36 7.94
C THR A 243 8.71 -6.74 8.52
N PHE A 244 7.72 -6.80 9.40
CA PHE A 244 7.13 -8.03 9.92
C PHE A 244 5.63 -8.05 9.62
N LEU A 245 5.19 -9.11 8.95
CA LEU A 245 3.78 -9.37 8.60
C LEU A 245 3.23 -10.50 9.47
N TRP A 246 1.91 -10.61 9.58
CA TRP A 246 1.30 -11.82 10.15
C TRP A 246 1.26 -12.94 9.10
N ALA A 247 1.68 -14.15 9.47
CA ALA A 247 1.66 -15.29 8.55
C ALA A 247 0.24 -15.80 8.28
N THR A 248 -0.65 -15.65 9.27
CA THR A 248 -2.07 -16.00 9.18
C THR A 248 -2.96 -14.78 9.43
N GLN A 249 -4.24 -14.87 9.00
CA GLN A 249 -5.18 -13.78 9.19
C GLN A 249 -5.47 -13.57 10.67
N GLU A 250 -5.15 -12.39 11.16
CA GLU A 250 -5.39 -11.94 12.52
C GLU A 250 -6.50 -10.87 12.56
N THR A 251 -6.94 -10.53 13.77
CA THR A 251 -7.99 -9.53 13.99
C THR A 251 -7.64 -8.20 13.31
N ASN A 252 -8.57 -7.67 12.52
CA ASN A 252 -8.46 -6.42 11.73
C ASN A 252 -7.36 -6.42 10.65
N THR A 253 -6.75 -7.56 10.34
CA THR A 253 -5.79 -7.68 9.24
C THR A 253 -6.45 -8.11 7.93
N VAL A 254 -5.85 -7.68 6.82
CA VAL A 254 -6.23 -8.01 5.44
C VAL A 254 -5.04 -8.63 4.71
N PRO A 255 -5.29 -9.45 3.67
CA PRO A 255 -4.21 -10.01 2.86
C PRO A 255 -3.43 -8.93 2.11
N LEU A 256 -2.10 -9.02 2.15
CA LEU A 256 -1.20 -8.36 1.21
C LEU A 256 -1.02 -9.29 0.01
N TYR A 257 -1.64 -8.93 -1.11
CA TYR A 257 -1.53 -9.69 -2.35
C TYR A 257 -0.14 -9.54 -2.96
N ARG A 258 0.35 -10.59 -3.63
CA ARG A 258 1.63 -10.60 -4.35
C ARG A 258 1.42 -11.05 -5.78
N MET A 259 1.94 -10.27 -6.71
CA MET A 259 1.80 -10.48 -8.14
C MET A 259 3.13 -10.25 -8.84
N PHE A 260 3.33 -10.90 -9.99
CA PHE A 260 4.54 -10.76 -10.80
C PHE A 260 4.18 -10.55 -12.27
N ASN A 261 4.91 -9.67 -12.94
CA ASN A 261 4.83 -9.49 -14.39
C ASN A 261 6.13 -9.92 -15.07
N GLN A 262 6.11 -11.10 -15.69
CA GLN A 262 7.27 -11.68 -16.37
C GLN A 262 7.79 -10.87 -17.57
N ASN A 263 6.99 -9.97 -18.15
CA ASN A 263 7.40 -9.22 -19.34
C ASN A 263 8.25 -8.00 -18.99
N VAL A 264 8.06 -7.44 -17.79
CA VAL A 264 8.81 -6.29 -17.28
C VAL A 264 9.72 -6.67 -16.11
N THR A 265 9.59 -7.89 -15.57
CA THR A 265 10.33 -8.39 -14.41
C THR A 265 10.10 -7.51 -13.19
N ASP A 266 8.87 -7.50 -12.70
CA ASP A 266 8.47 -6.65 -11.58
C ASP A 266 7.46 -7.35 -10.66
N HIS A 267 7.66 -7.20 -9.35
CA HIS A 267 6.72 -7.65 -8.32
C HIS A 267 5.84 -6.51 -7.78
N PHE A 268 4.53 -6.75 -7.74
CA PHE A 268 3.55 -5.82 -7.22
C PHE A 268 2.85 -6.36 -5.97
N TYR A 269 2.75 -5.52 -4.94
CA TYR A 269 2.14 -5.85 -3.65
C TYR A 269 1.10 -4.79 -3.28
N THR A 270 -0.10 -5.26 -2.94
CA THR A 270 -1.20 -4.36 -2.56
C THR A 270 -2.21 -5.07 -1.67
N ILE A 271 -2.90 -4.30 -0.84
CA ILE A 271 -4.11 -4.72 -0.11
C ILE A 271 -5.40 -4.36 -0.86
N ASP A 272 -5.31 -3.51 -1.90
CA ASP A 272 -6.45 -3.01 -2.63
C ASP A 272 -6.85 -3.99 -3.75
N ALA A 273 -8.08 -4.50 -3.66
CA ALA A 273 -8.64 -5.40 -4.65
C ALA A 273 -8.82 -4.75 -6.04
N ASN A 274 -8.98 -3.43 -6.11
CA ASN A 274 -9.05 -2.71 -7.38
C ASN A 274 -7.68 -2.69 -8.07
N GLU A 275 -6.62 -2.34 -7.34
CA GLU A 275 -5.25 -2.38 -7.85
C GLU A 275 -4.86 -3.80 -8.32
N VAL A 276 -5.30 -4.85 -7.61
CA VAL A 276 -5.15 -6.24 -8.07
C VAL A 276 -5.81 -6.44 -9.43
N ASN A 277 -7.06 -6.00 -9.60
CA ASN A 277 -7.78 -6.18 -10.87
C ASN A 277 -7.12 -5.42 -12.03
N GLU A 278 -6.64 -4.20 -11.76
CA GLU A 278 -5.91 -3.39 -12.73
C GLU A 278 -4.57 -4.03 -13.10
N ALA A 279 -3.80 -4.50 -12.13
CA ALA A 279 -2.54 -5.20 -12.36
C ALA A 279 -2.74 -6.49 -13.18
N LEU A 280 -3.80 -7.28 -12.89
CA LEU A 280 -4.16 -8.44 -13.70
C LEU A 280 -4.46 -8.04 -15.17
N GLY A 281 -5.18 -6.94 -15.37
CA GLY A 281 -5.43 -6.36 -16.69
C GLY A 281 -4.15 -5.86 -17.39
N GLY A 282 -3.17 -5.41 -16.60
CA GLY A 282 -1.85 -4.95 -17.04
C GLY A 282 -0.82 -6.05 -17.32
N GLY A 283 -1.20 -7.33 -17.16
CA GLY A 283 -0.34 -8.48 -17.46
C GLY A 283 0.43 -9.04 -16.27
N TYR A 284 0.13 -8.61 -15.04
CA TYR A 284 0.58 -9.29 -13.84
C TYR A 284 -0.22 -10.58 -13.62
N ALA A 285 0.37 -11.55 -12.94
CA ALA A 285 -0.29 -12.75 -12.45
C ALA A 285 0.08 -12.99 -10.99
N PHE A 286 -0.80 -13.64 -10.23
CA PHE A 286 -0.42 -14.14 -8.91
C PHE A 286 0.69 -15.18 -9.05
N ASP A 287 1.77 -15.00 -8.30
CA ASP A 287 2.97 -15.83 -8.34
C ASP A 287 3.05 -16.80 -7.14
N THR A 288 2.07 -16.74 -6.23
CA THR A 288 1.86 -17.69 -5.14
C THR A 288 0.57 -18.46 -5.33
N SER A 289 0.52 -19.71 -4.87
CA SER A 289 -0.73 -20.51 -4.89
C SER A 289 -1.83 -19.95 -3.98
N THR A 290 -1.48 -19.16 -2.97
CA THR A 290 -2.41 -18.51 -2.04
C THR A 290 -2.78 -17.09 -2.46
N HIS A 291 -2.07 -16.52 -3.44
CA HIS A 291 -2.11 -15.10 -3.84
C HIS A 291 -1.60 -14.10 -2.79
N ILE A 292 -1.13 -14.57 -1.62
CA ILE A 292 -0.92 -13.76 -0.42
C ILE A 292 0.53 -13.88 0.05
N ALA A 293 1.21 -12.74 0.22
CA ALA A 293 2.56 -12.67 0.83
C ALA A 293 2.53 -12.71 2.37
N GLY A 294 1.45 -12.22 2.96
CA GLY A 294 1.20 -12.17 4.40
C GLY A 294 -0.03 -11.32 4.69
N TYR A 295 -0.28 -11.06 5.96
CA TYR A 295 -1.39 -10.22 6.42
C TYR A 295 -0.84 -8.94 7.06
N VAL A 296 -1.52 -7.83 6.80
CA VAL A 296 -1.19 -6.48 7.28
C VAL A 296 -2.45 -5.81 7.80
N TYR A 297 -2.31 -4.78 8.61
CA TYR A 297 -3.44 -3.89 8.82
C TYR A 297 -3.67 -3.05 7.55
N PRO A 298 -4.94 -2.79 7.18
CA PRO A 298 -5.24 -1.86 6.09
C PRO A 298 -4.98 -0.40 6.46
N TYR A 299 -4.70 -0.12 7.74
CA TYR A 299 -4.51 1.21 8.29
C TYR A 299 -3.62 1.23 9.54
N SER A 300 -3.16 2.42 9.93
CA SER A 300 -2.34 2.65 11.13
C SER A 300 -3.17 2.47 12.41
N ILE A 301 -3.32 1.21 12.85
CA ILE A 301 -3.86 0.85 14.16
C ILE A 301 -2.85 0.02 14.94
N CYS A 302 -3.02 -0.04 16.25
CA CYS A 302 -2.21 -0.90 17.12
C CYS A 302 -0.70 -0.62 17.01
N GLY A 303 -0.32 0.61 16.66
CA GLY A 303 1.07 1.01 16.42
C GLY A 303 1.68 0.41 15.14
N ALA A 304 0.88 -0.10 14.21
CA ALA A 304 1.35 -0.50 12.90
C ALA A 304 1.81 0.71 12.09
N SER A 305 2.85 0.51 11.28
CA SER A 305 3.49 1.56 10.50
C SER A 305 3.30 1.34 9.01
N PRO A 306 3.22 2.40 8.19
CA PRO A 306 3.03 2.27 6.76
C PRO A 306 4.21 1.54 6.09
N ILE A 307 3.89 0.68 5.14
CA ILE A 307 4.83 0.19 4.12
C ILE A 307 4.69 1.13 2.92
N TYR A 308 5.65 2.03 2.72
CA TYR A 308 5.70 2.88 1.55
C TYR A 308 5.95 2.03 0.31
N ARG A 309 5.11 2.20 -0.71
CA ARG A 309 5.30 1.67 -2.05
C ARG A 309 5.86 2.79 -2.93
N LEU A 310 7.00 2.52 -3.54
CA LEU A 310 7.66 3.40 -4.48
C LEU A 310 7.74 2.74 -5.84
N TYR A 311 7.73 3.54 -6.89
CA TYR A 311 7.90 3.05 -8.25
C TYR A 311 8.96 3.83 -8.99
N SER A 312 9.74 3.11 -9.79
CA SER A 312 10.68 3.69 -10.74
C SER A 312 10.24 3.42 -12.17
N SER A 313 9.48 4.36 -12.73
CA SER A 313 9.78 5.00 -14.01
C SER A 313 10.71 4.25 -14.98
N SER A 314 11.99 4.52 -14.77
CA SER A 314 13.10 4.10 -15.61
C SER A 314 13.51 2.64 -15.42
N ALA A 315 13.26 2.08 -14.24
CA ALA A 315 13.61 0.69 -13.91
C ALA A 315 12.47 -0.28 -14.24
N SER A 316 11.22 0.21 -14.30
CA SER A 316 10.00 -0.61 -14.25
C SER A 316 9.97 -1.52 -13.02
N ASP A 317 10.29 -0.97 -11.84
CA ASP A 317 10.44 -1.72 -10.58
C ASP A 317 9.68 -1.04 -9.44
N HIS A 318 9.00 -1.84 -8.62
CA HIS A 318 8.41 -1.42 -7.35
C HIS A 318 9.32 -1.72 -6.15
N PHE A 319 9.53 -0.70 -5.33
CA PHE A 319 10.31 -0.78 -4.12
C PHE A 319 9.45 -0.52 -2.88
N TYR A 320 9.58 -1.36 -1.85
CA TYR A 320 8.76 -1.31 -0.64
C TYR A 320 9.64 -1.12 0.58
N THR A 321 9.33 -0.10 1.37
CA THR A 321 10.08 0.19 2.59
C THR A 321 9.18 0.76 3.68
N MET A 322 9.48 0.40 4.92
CA MET A 322 8.91 1.06 6.10
C MET A 322 9.75 2.26 6.55
N SER A 323 10.95 2.45 6.01
CA SER A 323 11.84 3.57 6.36
C SER A 323 11.51 4.78 5.49
N TYR A 324 10.99 5.83 6.10
CA TYR A 324 10.74 7.08 5.40
C TYR A 324 12.05 7.67 4.85
N THR A 325 13.16 7.57 5.61
CA THR A 325 14.47 8.05 5.16
C THR A 325 14.99 7.23 3.96
N GLU A 326 14.76 5.92 3.93
CA GLU A 326 15.09 5.08 2.76
C GLU A 326 14.24 5.51 1.55
N SER A 327 12.94 5.74 1.73
CA SER A 327 12.06 6.19 0.66
C SER A 327 12.52 7.52 0.02
N LEU A 328 13.06 8.45 0.82
CA LEU A 328 13.59 9.73 0.33
C LEU A 328 14.96 9.60 -0.34
N SER A 329 15.73 8.56 -0.02
CA SER A 329 17.09 8.34 -0.54
C SER A 329 17.15 7.34 -1.70
N ALA A 330 16.04 6.67 -2.00
CA ALA A 330 15.88 5.77 -3.14
C ALA A 330 15.91 6.55 -4.47
N SER A 331 17.13 6.79 -4.99
CA SER A 331 17.33 7.55 -6.23
C SER A 331 16.59 6.92 -7.42
N GLY A 332 15.76 7.72 -8.09
CA GLY A 332 15.00 7.28 -9.27
C GLY A 332 13.67 6.61 -8.94
N TYR A 333 13.32 6.49 -7.66
CA TYR A 333 12.03 6.03 -7.18
C TYR A 333 11.19 7.21 -6.67
N VAL A 334 9.87 7.09 -6.81
CA VAL A 334 8.90 8.06 -6.29
C VAL A 334 7.90 7.30 -5.45
N ILE A 335 7.55 7.81 -4.26
CA ILE A 335 6.46 7.27 -3.46
C ILE A 335 5.16 7.41 -4.26
N GLU A 336 4.48 6.30 -4.46
CA GLU A 336 3.21 6.24 -5.19
C GLU A 336 2.04 5.75 -4.32
N GLY A 337 2.32 5.15 -3.16
CA GLY A 337 1.26 4.63 -2.31
C GLY A 337 1.74 4.03 -1.00
N ILE A 338 0.79 3.46 -0.27
CA ILE A 338 1.02 2.64 0.92
C ILE A 338 0.49 1.24 0.61
N ALA A 339 1.36 0.22 0.69
CA ALA A 339 0.98 -1.16 0.41
C ALA A 339 0.21 -1.81 1.58
N GLY A 340 0.29 -1.23 2.77
CA GLY A 340 -0.36 -1.72 3.99
C GLY A 340 0.35 -1.19 5.25
N PHE A 341 -0.10 -1.61 6.42
CA PHE A 341 0.47 -1.22 7.71
C PHE A 341 0.91 -2.44 8.51
N ALA A 342 2.19 -2.47 8.88
CA ALA A 342 2.83 -3.66 9.43
C ALA A 342 3.68 -3.34 10.68
N LEU A 343 4.30 -4.37 11.25
CA LEU A 343 5.11 -4.25 12.46
C LEU A 343 6.55 -3.83 12.11
N LEU A 344 7.14 -3.01 12.96
CA LEU A 344 8.53 -2.58 12.80
C LEU A 344 9.49 -3.73 13.09
N PRO A 345 10.64 -3.79 12.39
CA PRO A 345 11.78 -4.56 12.86
C PRO A 345 12.34 -3.91 14.14
N SER A 346 12.54 -4.71 15.19
CA SER A 346 13.34 -4.29 16.35
C SER A 346 14.83 -4.51 16.09
N VAL A 347 15.69 -3.82 16.86
CA VAL A 347 17.16 -3.97 16.77
C VAL A 347 17.65 -5.41 17.01
N ASN A 348 16.82 -6.26 17.62
CA ASN A 348 17.13 -7.67 17.88
C ASN A 348 16.48 -8.61 16.85
N GLY A 349 15.75 -8.09 15.86
CA GLY A 349 15.15 -8.91 14.81
C GLY A 349 13.81 -9.56 15.16
N ALA A 350 13.11 -9.02 16.14
CA ALA A 350 11.73 -9.38 16.47
C ALA A 350 10.76 -8.29 16.00
N ALA A 351 9.51 -8.66 15.74
CA ALA A 351 8.44 -7.72 15.43
C ALA A 351 8.12 -6.81 16.64
N GLN A 352 7.89 -5.52 16.40
CA GLN A 352 7.44 -4.57 17.42
C GLN A 352 6.46 -3.54 16.85
N THR A 353 5.61 -2.97 17.70
CA THR A 353 4.74 -1.85 17.34
C THR A 353 5.50 -0.52 17.44
N ALA A 354 5.07 0.48 16.67
CA ALA A 354 5.58 1.84 16.79
C ALA A 354 5.33 2.43 18.18
N THR A 355 6.35 3.09 18.71
CA THR A 355 6.32 3.83 19.98
C THR A 355 7.11 5.13 19.82
N ALA A 356 7.09 6.02 20.81
CA ALA A 356 7.93 7.23 20.79
C ALA A 356 9.44 6.93 20.59
N GLY A 357 9.90 5.72 20.95
CA GLY A 357 11.28 5.25 20.74
C GLY A 357 11.48 4.32 19.54
N ALA A 358 10.42 3.97 18.81
CA ALA A 358 10.46 3.08 17.64
C ALA A 358 9.51 3.62 16.58
N SER A 359 10.06 4.28 15.55
CA SER A 359 9.28 4.93 14.50
C SER A 359 9.89 4.67 13.13
N PRO A 360 9.08 4.58 12.05
CA PRO A 360 9.53 4.60 10.65
C PRO A 360 10.59 5.66 10.33
N PHE A 361 10.51 6.82 11.00
CA PHE A 361 11.44 7.92 10.84
C PHE A 361 12.85 7.64 11.40
N PHE A 362 12.96 6.71 12.34
CA PHE A 362 14.23 6.34 12.98
C PHE A 362 14.82 5.04 12.42
N LEU A 363 14.17 4.40 11.45
CA LEU A 363 14.72 3.22 10.80
C LEU A 363 15.95 3.60 9.95
N PRO A 364 17.07 2.86 10.03
CA PRO A 364 18.23 3.10 9.20
C PRO A 364 17.90 2.90 7.71
N VAL A 365 18.74 3.47 6.84
CA VAL A 365 18.64 3.33 5.37
C VAL A 365 19.05 1.93 4.90
N SER A 366 19.80 1.18 5.72
CA SER A 366 20.09 -0.23 5.45
C SER A 366 19.55 -1.10 6.57
N LEU A 367 18.78 -2.11 6.19
CA LEU A 367 18.28 -3.13 7.09
C LEU A 367 19.45 -4.05 7.43
N THR A 368 19.90 -4.08 8.68
CA THR A 368 20.75 -5.21 9.11
C THR A 368 19.85 -6.44 9.18
N PRO A 369 20.19 -7.55 8.48
CA PRO A 369 19.47 -8.80 8.64
C PRO A 369 19.30 -9.17 10.12
N SER A 370 18.09 -9.52 10.55
CA SER A 370 17.94 -10.04 11.90
C SER A 370 18.71 -11.33 12.09
N ALA A 371 19.12 -11.62 13.33
CA ALA A 371 19.68 -12.94 13.67
C ALA A 371 18.71 -14.08 13.29
N THR A 372 17.39 -13.83 13.40
CA THR A 372 16.33 -14.73 12.95
C THR A 372 16.42 -15.01 11.45
N SER A 373 16.47 -13.97 10.63
CA SER A 373 16.52 -14.10 9.18
C SER A 373 17.85 -14.66 8.69
N VAL A 374 18.96 -14.30 9.33
CA VAL A 374 20.28 -14.92 9.10
C VAL A 374 20.23 -16.42 9.41
N SER A 375 19.60 -16.85 10.51
CA SER A 375 19.42 -18.28 10.80
C SER A 375 18.57 -18.97 9.74
N LEU A 376 17.41 -18.39 9.41
CA LEU A 376 16.46 -18.94 8.43
C LEU A 376 17.05 -19.04 7.02
N THR A 377 17.90 -18.09 6.63
CA THR A 377 18.51 -18.03 5.29
C THR A 377 19.85 -18.76 5.19
N LEU A 378 20.72 -18.70 6.20
CA LEU A 378 22.02 -19.40 6.17
C LEU A 378 21.99 -20.84 6.67
N GLU A 379 21.09 -21.26 7.57
CA GLU A 379 21.01 -22.68 7.97
C GLU A 379 20.58 -23.57 6.79
N SER A 380 19.70 -23.07 5.91
CA SER A 380 19.31 -23.79 4.69
C SER A 380 20.48 -24.00 3.72
N ALA A 381 21.40 -23.04 3.63
CA ALA A 381 22.61 -23.12 2.81
C ALA A 381 23.64 -24.12 3.37
N LEU A 382 23.71 -24.30 4.71
CA LEU A 382 24.56 -25.31 5.33
C LEU A 382 23.97 -26.73 5.21
N VAL A 383 22.65 -26.89 5.19
CA VAL A 383 22.00 -28.21 5.06
C VAL A 383 22.14 -28.77 3.64
N THR A 384 22.14 -27.93 2.60
CA THR A 384 22.30 -28.35 1.20
C THR A 384 23.75 -28.68 0.80
N THR A 385 24.75 -28.23 1.58
CA THR A 385 26.17 -28.55 1.36
C THR A 385 26.62 -29.85 2.03
N ALA A 386 25.77 -30.52 2.82
CA ALA A 386 26.01 -31.85 3.33
C ALA A 386 25.83 -32.92 2.23
N LYS A 387 26.82 -33.02 1.35
CA LYS A 387 26.99 -34.13 0.39
C LYS A 387 26.93 -35.47 1.14
N PRO A 388 26.15 -36.48 0.68
CA PRO A 388 26.18 -37.79 1.33
C PRO A 388 27.60 -38.35 1.21
N SER A 389 28.24 -38.60 2.36
CA SER A 389 29.57 -39.20 2.42
C SER A 389 29.53 -40.54 1.69
N MET A 390 30.36 -40.67 0.65
CA MET A 390 30.55 -41.94 -0.03
C MET A 390 31.01 -42.99 0.97
N VAL A 391 30.21 -44.03 1.14
CA VAL A 391 30.63 -45.27 1.79
C VAL A 391 31.75 -45.86 0.94
N THR A 392 32.97 -45.86 1.49
CA THR A 392 34.13 -46.53 0.92
C THR A 392 33.94 -48.04 0.98
N VAL A 393 33.80 -48.68 -0.19
CA VAL A 393 33.86 -50.14 -0.34
C VAL A 393 35.34 -50.56 -0.43
N PRO A 394 35.84 -51.49 0.39
CA PRO A 394 37.20 -52.00 0.22
C PRO A 394 37.27 -53.01 -0.93
N SER A 395 38.36 -52.93 -1.67
CA SER A 395 38.74 -53.78 -2.80
C SER A 395 39.08 -55.21 -2.38
N GLY A 396 38.56 -56.18 -3.14
CA GLY A 396 38.96 -57.59 -3.11
C GLY A 396 39.12 -58.15 -4.54
N PRO A 397 40.04 -59.08 -4.83
CA PRO A 397 40.40 -59.43 -6.20
C PRO A 397 39.64 -60.63 -6.80
N THR A 398 39.28 -60.48 -8.08
CA THR A 398 39.21 -61.45 -9.21
C THR A 398 38.69 -62.88 -9.01
N ALA A 399 37.60 -63.25 -9.73
CA ALA A 399 37.50 -64.43 -10.62
C ALA A 399 36.13 -64.48 -11.39
N PHE A 400 36.18 -64.82 -12.69
CA PHE A 400 35.09 -65.08 -13.68
C PHE A 400 34.41 -66.47 -13.50
N PRO A 401 33.46 -66.95 -14.35
CA PRO A 401 32.32 -66.35 -15.09
C PRO A 401 30.98 -67.14 -14.92
N GLY A 402 29.83 -66.62 -15.42
CA GLY A 402 28.56 -67.38 -15.46
C GLY A 402 27.41 -66.74 -16.28
N THR A 403 27.38 -67.08 -17.57
CA THR A 403 26.25 -67.38 -18.49
C THR A 403 24.88 -66.63 -18.46
N ILE A 404 24.66 -65.94 -19.59
CA ILE A 404 23.46 -65.64 -20.42
C ILE A 404 22.14 -66.37 -20.11
N ALA A 405 21.03 -65.60 -20.01
CA ALA A 405 19.74 -65.84 -20.70
C ALA A 405 18.75 -64.66 -20.54
N SER A 406 18.30 -64.07 -21.67
CA SER A 406 17.03 -63.33 -21.78
C SER A 406 15.87 -64.31 -22.05
N PRO A 407 14.58 -63.94 -21.90
CA PRO A 407 13.92 -63.18 -22.97
C PRO A 407 12.85 -62.15 -22.51
N VAL A 408 12.78 -61.06 -23.29
CA VAL A 408 11.61 -60.36 -23.86
C VAL A 408 10.23 -60.52 -23.18
N THR A 409 9.64 -59.39 -22.79
CA THR A 409 8.26 -59.02 -23.16
C THR A 409 8.12 -57.52 -23.35
N THR A 410 7.55 -57.15 -24.50
CA THR A 410 7.13 -55.82 -24.96
C THR A 410 5.83 -55.38 -24.31
N SER A 411 5.68 -54.09 -23.98
CA SER A 411 4.42 -53.37 -24.16
C SER A 411 4.62 -51.86 -24.28
N SER A 412 4.18 -51.34 -25.40
CA SER A 412 3.92 -49.95 -25.77
C SER A 412 2.93 -49.23 -24.86
N GLY A 413 3.14 -47.93 -24.64
CA GLY A 413 2.11 -46.95 -24.31
C GLY A 413 2.65 -45.55 -24.61
N SER A 414 2.38 -44.93 -25.76
CA SER A 414 1.14 -44.23 -26.15
C SER A 414 0.75 -43.08 -25.20
N SER A 415 0.92 -41.87 -25.74
CA SER A 415 0.08 -40.68 -25.55
C SER A 415 -0.20 -40.20 -24.11
N LEU A 416 0.40 -39.05 -23.79
CA LEU A 416 -0.11 -38.09 -22.81
C LEU A 416 -1.58 -37.74 -23.13
N PRO A 417 -2.51 -37.88 -22.18
CA PRO A 417 -3.82 -37.28 -22.32
C PRO A 417 -3.76 -35.82 -21.85
N ASN A 418 -4.10 -34.92 -22.78
CA ASN A 418 -4.84 -33.71 -22.45
C ASN A 418 -6.13 -34.11 -21.71
N SER A 419 -6.46 -33.39 -20.64
CA SER A 419 -7.75 -32.71 -20.43
C SER A 419 -8.04 -32.52 -18.94
N ASN A 420 -8.30 -31.27 -18.57
CA ASN A 420 -9.53 -30.78 -17.95
C ASN A 420 -9.18 -29.43 -17.31
N GLY A 421 -9.63 -28.30 -17.83
CA GLY A 421 -11.04 -28.05 -18.14
C GLY A 421 -11.74 -27.56 -16.87
N ALA A 422 -11.30 -26.41 -16.36
CA ALA A 422 -12.10 -25.64 -15.41
C ALA A 422 -12.86 -24.61 -16.22
N THR A 423 -14.12 -24.93 -16.49
CA THR A 423 -15.14 -23.96 -16.90
C THR A 423 -15.17 -22.86 -15.86
N ALA A 424 -14.70 -21.66 -16.21
CA ALA A 424 -14.98 -20.44 -15.46
C ALA A 424 -16.50 -20.25 -15.48
N GLN A 425 -17.13 -20.61 -14.37
CA GLN A 425 -18.51 -20.25 -14.10
C GLN A 425 -18.54 -18.73 -13.99
N ALA A 426 -19.23 -18.09 -14.92
CA ALA A 426 -19.41 -16.64 -14.94
C ALA A 426 -20.04 -16.21 -13.60
N VAL A 427 -19.24 -15.58 -12.75
CA VAL A 427 -19.72 -14.81 -11.61
C VAL A 427 -19.32 -13.37 -11.92
N ALA A 428 -20.34 -12.55 -12.16
CA ALA A 428 -20.21 -11.21 -12.70
C ALA A 428 -19.39 -10.31 -11.77
N SER A 429 -18.30 -9.81 -12.33
CA SER A 429 -17.37 -8.81 -11.83
C SER A 429 -17.81 -7.42 -12.27
N TYR A 430 -18.25 -6.55 -11.36
CA TYR A 430 -18.63 -5.18 -11.70
C TYR A 430 -18.74 -4.30 -10.44
N TYR A 431 -17.65 -3.59 -10.05
CA TYR A 431 -17.76 -2.56 -8.99
C TYR A 431 -17.02 -1.24 -9.27
N GLY A 432 -16.04 -1.19 -10.18
CA GLY A 432 -15.45 0.10 -10.64
C GLY A 432 -16.25 0.76 -11.78
N VAL A 433 -16.69 -0.02 -12.76
CA VAL A 433 -17.49 0.49 -13.91
C VAL A 433 -18.99 0.49 -13.60
N CYS A 434 -19.44 -0.28 -12.60
CA CYS A 434 -20.87 -0.37 -12.29
C CYS A 434 -21.42 0.86 -11.56
N CYS A 435 -20.58 1.63 -10.88
CA CYS A 435 -21.00 2.92 -10.31
C CYS A 435 -21.28 3.97 -11.40
N VAL A 436 -20.63 3.86 -12.57
CA VAL A 436 -20.86 4.76 -13.72
C VAL A 436 -22.04 4.29 -14.58
N ALA A 437 -22.28 2.98 -14.69
CA ALA A 437 -23.39 2.44 -15.50
C ALA A 437 -24.78 2.55 -14.84
N ALA A 438 -24.86 2.60 -13.50
CA ALA A 438 -26.14 2.77 -12.78
C ALA A 438 -26.80 4.15 -13.03
N LEU A 439 -26.04 5.14 -13.50
CA LEU A 439 -26.51 6.50 -13.77
C LEU A 439 -27.21 6.70 -15.14
N ILE A 440 -27.27 5.68 -16.01
CA ILE A 440 -27.83 5.82 -17.38
C ILE A 440 -29.01 4.85 -17.65
N GLY A 441 -29.32 3.92 -16.74
CA GLY A 441 -30.22 2.79 -17.01
C GLY A 441 -31.70 2.92 -16.60
N ALA A 442 -32.21 4.11 -16.24
CA ALA A 442 -33.60 4.27 -15.79
C ALA A 442 -34.38 5.28 -16.64
N LEU A 443 -34.57 4.99 -17.94
CA LEU A 443 -35.63 5.56 -18.78
C LEU A 443 -35.63 4.87 -20.16
N ALA A 444 -36.35 3.76 -20.28
CA ALA A 444 -37.15 3.36 -21.45
C ALA A 444 -37.52 1.87 -21.37
N PHE A 445 -38.80 1.56 -21.12
CA PHE A 445 -39.72 0.91 -22.08
C PHE A 445 -40.98 0.40 -21.36
N TYR A 446 -42.11 0.97 -21.80
CA TYR A 446 -43.54 0.69 -21.52
C TYR A 446 -44.13 1.06 -20.16
#